data_AF-A0A970KAR8-F1
#
_entry.id   AF-A0A970KAR8-F1
#
_cell.length_a   1.000
_cell.length_b   1.000
_cell.length_c   1.000
_cell.angle_alpha   90.00
_cell.angle_beta   90.00
_cell.angle_gamma   90.00
#
_symmetry.space_group_name_H-M   'P 1'
#
loop_
_entity.id
_entity.type
_entity.pdbx_description
1 polymer ?
#
loop_
_entity_poly.entity_id
_entity_poly.type
_entity_poly.pdbx_seq_one_letter_code
_entity_poly.pdbx_strand_id
1 'polypeptide(L)' 'MKIYHVCEICQQVFDVSEKEGYQGSMEMRGMCEDCSQEMGFAETSLHSRQFFYN' A
#
# COMPACT_ATOMS: atom_id res chain seq x y z
N MET A 1 12.41 2.80 10.41
CA MET A 1 12.16 1.89 9.29
C MET A 1 11.36 2.67 8.28
N LYS A 2 11.78 2.64 7.01
CA LYS A 2 11.04 3.28 5.92
C LYS A 2 10.11 2.26 5.29
N ILE A 3 8.82 2.54 5.31
CA ILE A 3 7.78 1.74 4.68
C ILE A 3 7.39 2.44 3.39
N TYR A 4 7.62 1.78 2.26
CA TYR A 4 7.28 2.28 0.94
C TYR A 4 5.98 1.63 0.50
N HIS A 5 4.92 2.42 0.34
CA HIS A 5 3.66 1.94 -0.20
C HIS A 5 3.66 2.07 -1.72
N VAL A 6 3.71 0.93 -2.40
CA VAL A 6 3.80 0.82 -3.86
C VAL A 6 2.49 0.31 -4.42
N CYS A 7 1.98 0.97 -5.46
CA CYS A 7 0.78 0.52 -6.13
C CYS A 7 1.06 -0.73 -6.98
N GLU A 8 0.27 -1.78 -6.84
CA GLU A 8 0.41 -3.00 -7.65
C GLU A 8 -0.02 -2.82 -9.11
N ILE A 9 -0.78 -1.76 -9.41
CA ILE A 9 -1.33 -1.51 -10.75
C ILE A 9 -0.36 -0.63 -11.55
N CYS A 10 -0.05 0.57 -11.06
CA CYS A 10 0.83 1.51 -11.76
C CYS A 10 2.31 1.40 -11.34
N GLN A 11 2.64 0.56 -10.35
CA GLN A 11 4.01 0.36 -9.82
C GLN A 11 4.66 1.65 -9.29
N GLN A 12 3.85 2.65 -8.92
CA GLN A 12 4.33 3.90 -8.35
C GLN A 12 4.24 3.89 -6.83
N VAL A 13 5.21 4.56 -6.18
CA VAL A 13 5.17 4.82 -4.74
C VAL A 13 4.16 5.93 -4.49
N PHE A 14 3.12 5.64 -3.71
CA PHE A 14 2.06 6.60 -3.39
C PHE A 14 2.09 7.08 -1.93
N ASP A 15 2.73 6.34 -1.03
CA ASP A 15 2.93 6.75 0.36
C ASP A 15 4.29 6.27 0.88
N VAL A 16 4.91 7.05 1.76
CA VAL A 16 6.15 6.68 2.45
C VAL A 16 6.00 7.00 3.93
N SER A 17 5.97 5.95 4.73
CA SER A 17 5.84 6.05 6.18
C SER A 17 7.17 5.75 6.85
N GLU A 18 7.71 6.70 7.60
CA GLU A 18 8.92 6.51 8.40
C GLU A 18 8.55 6.27 9.86
N LYS A 19 9.02 5.15 10.44
CA LYS A 19 8.96 4.93 11.90
C LYS A 19 10.34 5.09 12.52
N GLU A 20 10.50 6.06 13.41
CA GLU A 20 11.72 6.23 14.20
C GLU A 20 11.94 5.00 15.12
N GLY A 21 13.21 4.57 15.26
CA GLY A 21 13.61 3.51 16.20
C GLY A 21 13.94 2.13 15.61
N TYR A 22 13.61 1.86 14.34
CA TYR A 22 13.98 0.60 13.67
C TYR A 22 14.87 0.86 12.44
N GLN A 23 16.02 0.20 12.31
CA GLN A 23 16.80 0.23 11.07
C GLN A 23 16.22 -0.77 10.07
N GLY A 24 15.91 -0.30 8.85
CA GLY A 24 15.40 -1.16 7.77
C GLY A 24 14.46 -0.44 6.82
N SER A 25 14.28 -1.02 5.63
CA SER A 25 13.29 -0.62 4.63
C SER A 25 12.32 -1.77 4.38
N MET A 26 11.03 -1.48 4.33
CA MET A 26 9.97 -2.42 4.01
C MET A 26 9.20 -1.89 2.81
N GLU A 27 8.92 -2.74 1.83
CA GLU A 27 7.99 -2.45 0.74
C GLU A 27 6.62 -3.04 1.13
N MET A 28 5.58 -2.23 1.01
CA MET A 28 4.19 -2.64 1.16
C MET A 28 3.46 -2.40 -0.15
N ARG A 29 2.83 -3.45 -0.67
CA ARG A 29 2.06 -3.37 -1.91
C ARG A 29 0.60 -3.07 -1.61
N GLY A 30 0.01 -2.17 -2.38
CA GLY A 30 -1.37 -1.73 -2.24
C GLY A 30 -1.93 -1.12 -3.51
N MET A 31 -3.01 -0.37 -3.41
CA MET A 31 -3.62 0.35 -4.53
C MET A 31 -3.57 1.85 -4.23
N CYS A 32 -3.04 2.65 -5.15
CA CYS A 32 -3.10 4.10 -5.00
C CYS A 32 -4.54 4.60 -5.24
N GLU A 33 -4.81 5.83 -4.80
CA GLU A 33 -6.13 6.45 -4.95
C GLU A 33 -6.56 6.48 -6.42
N ASP A 34 -5.69 6.92 -7.33
CA ASP A 34 -5.96 6.99 -8.77
C ASP A 34 -6.42 5.65 -9.35
N CYS A 35 -5.63 4.59 -9.13
CA CYS A 35 -5.98 3.27 -9.64
C CYS A 35 -7.21 2.69 -8.93
N SER A 36 -7.44 3.03 -7.66
CA SER A 36 -8.66 2.63 -6.95
C SER A 36 -9.90 3.34 -7.48
N GLN A 37 -9.77 4.60 -7.88
CA GLN A 37 -10.85 5.40 -8.45
C GLN A 37 -11.15 4.96 -9.89
N GLU A 38 -10.13 4.73 -10.71
CA GLU A 38 -10.29 4.23 -12.09
C GLU A 38 -10.96 2.85 -12.14
N MET A 39 -10.63 1.98 -11.18
CA MET A 39 -11.18 0.63 -11.09
C MET A 39 -12.55 0.60 -10.37
N GLY A 40 -13.05 1.73 -9.86
CA GLY A 40 -14.32 1.82 -9.14
C GLY A 40 -14.30 1.24 -7.72
N PHE A 41 -13.11 1.03 -7.13
CA PHE A 41 -12.94 0.62 -5.73
C PHE A 41 -13.04 1.78 -4.72
N ALA A 42 -13.15 3.03 -5.17
CA ALA A 42 -13.23 4.21 -4.31
C ALA A 42 -14.41 4.22 -3.31
N GLU A 43 -15.42 3.36 -3.49
CA GLU A 43 -16.52 3.20 -2.51
C GLU A 43 -16.29 2.08 -1.48
N THR A 44 -15.27 1.25 -1.65
CA THR A 44 -14.92 0.20 -0.69
C THR A 44 -13.51 0.43 -0.21
N SER A 45 -13.43 1.22 0.85
CA SER A 45 -12.33 1.23 1.81
C SER A 45 -11.58 -0.09 1.76
N LEU A 46 -10.35 -0.04 1.24
CA LEU A 46 -9.39 -1.13 1.13
C LEU A 46 -9.13 -1.67 2.54
N HIS A 47 -10.07 -2.47 3.03
CA HIS A 47 -9.91 -3.35 4.17
C HIS A 47 -8.88 -4.37 3.70
N SER A 48 -7.61 -4.03 3.92
CA SER A 48 -6.55 -4.93 4.35
C SER A 48 -6.98 -6.40 4.31
N ARG A 49 -7.03 -6.99 3.11
CA ARG A 49 -7.12 -8.44 2.95
C ARG A 49 -5.75 -8.97 3.33
N GLN A 50 -5.53 -9.07 4.64
CA GLN A 50 -4.50 -9.91 5.21
C GLN A 50 -4.87 -11.34 4.84
N PHE A 51 -4.26 -11.86 3.77
CA PHE A 51 -4.35 -13.26 3.42
C PHE A 51 -3.62 -14.06 4.51
N PHE A 52 -4.37 -14.64 5.44
CA PHE A 52 -3.88 -15.70 6.33
C PHE A 52 -4.00 -17.02 5.57
N TYR A 53 -2.88 -17.58 5.13
CA TYR A 53 -2.83 -18.98 4.70
C TYR A 53 -2.88 -19.88 5.96
N ASN A 54 -3.87 -20.76 6.07
CA ASN A 54 -3.88 -21.89 7.01
C ASN A 54 -3.17 -23.08 6.39
#